data_AF-A0A348P1Z4-F1
#
_entry.id   AF-A0A348P1Z4-F1
#
_cell.length_a   1.000
_cell.length_b   1.000
_cell.length_c   1.000
_cell.angle_alpha   90.00
_cell.angle_beta   90.00
_cell.angle_gamma   90.00
#
_symmetry.space_group_name_H-M   'P 1'
#
loop_
_entity.id
_entity.type
_entity.pdbx_description
1 polymer ?
#
loop_
_entity_poly.entity_id
_entity_poly.type
_entity_poly.pdbx_seq_one_letter_code
_entity_poly.pdbx_strand_id
1 'polypeptide(L)'
;MALKNDHILRIIKECYWDYNINPEHIINIVNGNDYRLKKKLFEKIVYNSTHKLFDLGLLFNKKELKKMFDEFKPSYNISYVERYVLILRNLLFGENNKIGILEWKKR
;
A
#
# COMPACT_ATOMS: atom_id res chain seq x y z
N MET A 1 -14.97 -11.13 3.07
CA MET A 1 -14.85 -10.11 4.13
C MET A 1 -15.37 -8.81 3.52
N ALA A 2 -16.50 -8.28 3.99
CA ALA A 2 -17.09 -7.07 3.41
C ALA A 2 -16.15 -5.87 3.65
N LEU A 3 -15.85 -5.10 2.60
CA LEU A 3 -15.14 -3.84 2.73
C LEU A 3 -16.01 -2.91 3.59
N LYS A 4 -15.54 -2.58 4.80
CA LYS A 4 -16.23 -1.55 5.60
C LYS A 4 -15.99 -0.19 4.94
N ASN A 5 -17.08 0.52 4.67
CA ASN A 5 -17.06 1.80 3.96
C ASN A 5 -16.09 2.83 4.59
N ASP A 6 -15.93 2.80 5.91
CA ASP A 6 -15.05 3.73 6.65
C ASP A 6 -13.58 3.69 6.19
N HIS A 7 -13.07 2.50 5.84
CA HIS A 7 -11.69 2.37 5.36
C HIS A 7 -11.52 2.99 3.97
N ILE A 8 -12.48 2.75 3.08
CA ILE A 8 -12.45 3.32 1.72
C ILE A 8 -12.56 4.85 1.80
N LEU A 9 -13.41 5.38 2.67
CA LEU A 9 -13.52 6.83 2.89
C LEU A 9 -12.19 7.43 3.38
N ARG A 10 -11.48 6.75 4.29
CA ARG A 10 -10.15 7.20 4.69
C ARG A 10 -9.14 7.14 3.54
N ILE A 11 -9.12 6.07 2.75
CA ILE A 11 -8.24 5.97 1.58
C ILE A 11 -8.53 7.11 0.59
N ILE A 12 -9.79 7.43 0.33
CA ILE A 12 -10.16 8.56 -0.53
C ILE A 12 -9.61 9.87 0.07
N LYS A 13 -9.88 10.13 1.34
CA LYS A 13 -9.41 11.34 2.03
C LYS A 13 -7.88 11.48 2.01
N GLU A 14 -7.15 10.41 2.31
CA GLU A 14 -5.70 10.46 2.48
C GLU A 14 -4.92 10.31 1.17
N CYS A 15 -5.44 9.52 0.22
CA CYS A 15 -4.69 9.12 -0.98
C CYS A 15 -5.17 9.81 -2.27
N TYR A 16 -6.36 10.40 -2.24
CA TYR A 16 -6.98 11.07 -3.38
C TYR A 16 -7.31 12.55 -3.12
N TRP A 17 -7.16 13.08 -1.90
CA TRP A 17 -7.24 14.53 -1.60
C TRP A 17 -8.45 15.21 -2.28
N ASP A 18 -8.21 16.15 -3.20
CA ASP A 18 -9.24 16.93 -3.90
C ASP A 18 -9.84 16.25 -5.14
N TYR A 19 -9.48 15.00 -5.40
CA TYR A 19 -10.04 14.26 -6.53
C TYR A 19 -11.49 13.88 -6.24
N ASN A 20 -12.37 14.08 -7.23
CA ASN A 20 -13.76 13.65 -7.14
C ASN A 20 -13.87 12.12 -7.32
N ILE A 21 -13.61 11.37 -6.25
CA ILE A 21 -13.64 9.91 -6.21
C ILE A 21 -14.68 9.47 -5.20
N ASN A 22 -15.59 8.58 -5.62
CA ASN A 22 -16.55 7.94 -4.73
C ASN A 22 -16.05 6.56 -4.27
N PRO A 23 -16.63 5.98 -3.19
CA PRO A 23 -16.25 4.65 -2.71
C PRO A 23 -16.38 3.54 -3.77
N GLU A 24 -17.41 3.61 -4.61
CA GLU A 24 -17.65 2.63 -5.68
C GLU A 24 -16.49 2.57 -6.67
N HIS A 25 -15.84 3.69 -6.96
CA HIS A 25 -14.68 3.72 -7.84
C HIS A 25 -13.52 2.87 -7.30
N ILE A 26 -13.23 2.97 -6.00
CA ILE A 26 -12.19 2.16 -5.35
C ILE A 26 -12.57 0.68 -5.39
N ILE A 27 -13.84 0.36 -5.10
CA ILE A 27 -14.35 -1.01 -5.17
C ILE A 27 -14.21 -1.58 -6.58
N ASN A 28 -14.54 -0.78 -7.60
CA ASN A 28 -14.43 -1.18 -9.00
C ASN A 28 -12.97 -1.39 -9.44
N ILE A 29 -12.03 -0.57 -8.96
CA ILE A 29 -10.59 -0.79 -9.21
C ILE A 29 -10.16 -2.13 -8.61
N VAL A 30 -10.54 -2.39 -7.35
CA VAL A 30 -10.12 -3.60 -6.61
C VAL A 30 -10.71 -4.88 -7.22
N ASN A 31 -11.99 -4.85 -7.59
CA ASN A 31 -12.69 -5.99 -8.17
C ASN A 31 -12.44 -6.16 -9.68
N GLY A 32 -11.94 -5.12 -10.35
CA GLY A 32 -11.66 -5.14 -11.78
C GLY A 32 -10.41 -5.94 -12.16
N ASN A 33 -10.22 -6.13 -13.47
CA ASN A 33 -9.07 -6.83 -14.04
C ASN A 33 -7.96 -5.88 -14.54
N ASP A 34 -8.15 -4.56 -14.42
CA ASP A 34 -7.15 -3.58 -14.83
C ASP A 34 -6.01 -3.50 -13.81
N TYR A 35 -4.94 -4.24 -14.10
CA TYR A 35 -3.73 -4.25 -13.28
C TYR A 35 -3.09 -2.87 -13.15
N ARG A 36 -3.19 -2.01 -14.17
CA ARG A 36 -2.59 -0.67 -14.14
C ARG A 36 -3.33 0.24 -13.17
N LEU A 37 -4.66 0.18 -13.12
CA LEU A 37 -5.44 0.94 -12.14
C LEU A 37 -5.19 0.45 -10.72
N LYS A 38 -5.12 -0.87 -10.52
CA LYS A 38 -4.77 -1.44 -9.21
C LYS A 38 -3.39 -1.02 -8.74
N LYS A 39 -2.40 -1.06 -9.64
CA LYS A 39 -1.03 -0.60 -9.35
C LYS A 39 -1.00 0.88 -8.94
N LYS A 40 -1.75 1.74 -9.63
CA LYS A 40 -1.87 3.16 -9.24
C LYS A 40 -2.48 3.33 -7.85
N LEU A 41 -3.52 2.56 -7.51
CA LEU A 41 -4.13 2.58 -6.17
C LEU A 41 -3.13 2.10 -5.10
N PHE A 42 -2.41 1.02 -5.36
CA PHE A 42 -1.32 0.53 -4.52
C PHE A 42 -0.28 1.62 -4.25
N GLU A 43 0.24 2.28 -5.29
CA GLU A 43 1.25 3.33 -5.17
C GLU A 43 0.72 4.49 -4.31
N LYS A 44 -0.50 4.96 -4.57
CA LYS A 44 -1.15 6.01 -3.77
C LYS A 44 -1.22 5.64 -2.28
N ILE A 45 -1.58 4.40 -1.95
CA ILE A 45 -1.62 3.91 -0.56
C ILE A 45 -0.21 3.89 0.04
N VAL A 46 0.79 3.37 -0.69
CA VAL A 46 2.18 3.31 -0.24
C VAL A 46 2.76 4.69 0.07
N TYR A 47 2.40 5.71 -0.71
CA TYR A 47 2.86 7.07 -0.43
C TYR A 47 2.07 7.74 0.70
N ASN A 48 0.74 7.61 0.69
CA ASN A 48 -0.10 8.58 1.40
C ASN A 48 -0.89 8.00 2.58
N SER A 49 -1.25 6.71 2.55
CA SER A 49 -2.10 6.13 3.60
C SER A 49 -1.40 6.12 4.96
N THR A 50 -2.11 6.45 6.02
CA THR A 50 -1.63 6.31 7.40
C THR A 50 -1.65 4.85 7.87
N HIS A 51 -2.53 4.01 7.30
CA HIS A 51 -2.70 2.59 7.66
C HIS A 51 -2.32 1.64 6.51
N LYS A 52 -1.15 1.86 5.90
CA LYS A 52 -0.66 1.13 4.72
C LYS A 52 -0.80 -0.40 4.81
N LEU A 53 -0.38 -0.98 5.95
CA LEU A 53 -0.42 -2.43 6.15
C LEU A 53 -1.84 -2.99 6.02
N PHE A 54 -2.78 -2.34 6.70
CA PHE A 54 -4.17 -2.76 6.72
C PHE A 54 -4.84 -2.55 5.36
N ASP A 55 -4.63 -1.39 4.75
CA ASP A 55 -5.25 -1.05 3.45
C ASP A 55 -4.78 -1.99 2.34
N LEU A 56 -3.47 -2.24 2.27
CA LEU A 56 -2.91 -3.15 1.28
C LEU A 56 -3.36 -4.59 1.51
N GLY A 57 -3.35 -5.05 2.76
CA GLY A 57 -3.77 -6.41 3.12
C GLY A 57 -5.27 -6.67 2.92
N LEU A 58 -6.10 -5.63 3.05
CA LEU A 58 -7.55 -5.74 2.85
C LEU A 58 -7.93 -5.68 1.36
N LEU A 59 -7.30 -4.80 0.58
CA LEU A 59 -7.72 -4.52 -0.79
C LEU A 59 -7.14 -5.50 -1.81
N PHE A 60 -5.98 -6.09 -1.57
CA PHE A 60 -5.30 -6.93 -2.56
C PHE A 60 -5.03 -8.32 -2.01
N ASN A 61 -5.14 -9.32 -2.89
CA ASN A 61 -4.70 -10.67 -2.52
C ASN A 61 -3.17 -10.74 -2.45
N LYS A 62 -2.65 -11.68 -1.65
CA LYS A 62 -1.20 -11.79 -1.37
C LYS A 62 -0.32 -11.93 -2.63
N LYS A 63 -0.79 -12.66 -3.65
CA LYS A 63 -0.02 -12.91 -4.89
C LYS A 63 0.09 -11.65 -5.74
N GLU A 64 -1.03 -10.96 -5.95
CA GLU A 64 -1.10 -9.70 -6.69
C GLU A 64 -0.30 -8.61 -5.99
N LEU A 65 -0.48 -8.49 -4.67
CA LEU A 65 0.24 -7.52 -3.86
C LEU A 65 1.75 -7.75 -3.90
N LYS A 66 2.22 -9.01 -3.81
CA LYS A 66 3.64 -9.34 -3.95
C LYS A 66 4.21 -8.89 -5.29
N LYS A 67 3.49 -9.16 -6.39
CA LYS A 67 3.88 -8.69 -7.73
C LYS A 67 4.00 -7.16 -7.77
N MET A 68 3.06 -6.42 -7.19
CA MET A 68 3.13 -4.96 -7.13
C MET A 68 4.35 -4.47 -6.35
N PHE A 69 4.67 -5.09 -5.21
CA PHE A 69 5.86 -4.75 -4.43
C PHE A 69 7.17 -5.07 -5.17
N ASP A 70 7.23 -6.17 -5.92
CA ASP A 70 8.42 -6.56 -6.69
C ASP A 70 8.68 -5.58 -7.86
N GLU A 71 7.62 -5.02 -8.44
CA GLU A 71 7.70 -4.03 -9.52
C GLU A 71 7.81 -2.57 -9.02
N PHE A 72 7.62 -2.33 -7.73
CA PHE A 72 7.53 -0.98 -7.17
C PHE A 72 8.90 -0.31 -7.09
N LYS A 73 9.00 0.90 -7.64
CA LYS A 73 10.19 1.75 -7.54
C LYS A 73 9.77 3.11 -6.98
N PRO A 74 10.28 3.51 -5.80
CA PRO A 74 9.99 4.82 -5.26
C PRO A 74 10.50 5.93 -6.19
N SER A 75 9.67 6.94 -6.42
CA SER A 75 9.99 8.12 -7.23
C SER A 75 10.18 9.38 -6.38
N TYR A 76 9.69 9.38 -5.14
CA TYR A 76 9.76 10.48 -4.19
C TYR A 76 10.10 9.96 -2.79
N ASN A 77 10.84 10.77 -2.01
CA ASN A 77 11.27 10.45 -0.64
C ASN A 77 11.83 9.00 -0.51
N ILE A 78 12.75 8.66 -1.42
CA ILE A 78 13.18 7.29 -1.71
C ILE A 78 13.57 6.53 -0.44
N SER A 79 14.49 7.08 0.37
CA SER A 79 14.99 6.39 1.57
C SER A 79 13.91 6.16 2.65
N TYR A 80 12.91 7.03 2.74
CA TYR A 80 11.78 6.84 3.63
C TYR A 80 10.86 5.74 3.10
N VAL A 81 10.49 5.82 1.82
CA VAL A 81 9.54 4.88 1.20
C VAL A 81 10.13 3.48 1.11
N GLU A 82 11.38 3.33 0.70
CA GLU A 82 12.10 2.04 0.67
C GLU A 82 12.06 1.37 2.04
N ARG A 83 12.32 2.13 3.11
CA ARG A 83 12.25 1.61 4.48
C ARG A 83 10.86 1.05 4.79
N TYR A 84 9.81 1.82 4.53
CA TYR A 84 8.44 1.35 4.76
C TYR A 84 8.08 0.16 3.89
N VAL A 85 8.56 0.10 2.65
CA VAL A 85 8.40 -1.06 1.77
C VAL A 85 9.02 -2.29 2.41
N LEU A 86 10.24 -2.23 2.93
CA LEU A 86 10.87 -3.37 3.61
C LEU A 86 10.07 -3.81 4.85
N ILE A 87 9.59 -2.87 5.66
CA ILE A 87 8.72 -3.17 6.82
C ILE A 87 7.45 -3.90 6.36
N LEU A 88 6.76 -3.34 5.36
CA LEU A 88 5.51 -3.91 4.84
C LEU A 88 5.74 -5.30 4.26
N ARG A 89 6.84 -5.51 3.54
CA ARG A 89 7.20 -6.83 3.00
C ARG A 89 7.45 -7.85 4.11
N ASN A 90 8.16 -7.46 5.16
CA ASN A 90 8.37 -8.34 6.32
C ASN A 90 7.03 -8.72 6.99
N LEU A 91 6.15 -7.75 7.19
CA LEU A 91 4.85 -7.96 7.87
C LEU A 91 3.84 -8.73 7.01
N LEU A 92 3.72 -8.43 5.71
CA LEU A 92 2.74 -9.05 4.82
C LEU A 92 3.18 -10.42 4.28
N PHE A 93 4.48 -10.58 4.04
CA PHE A 93 5.01 -11.76 3.36
C PHE A 93 5.84 -12.65 4.28
N GLY A 94 6.19 -12.21 5.49
CA GLY A 94 7.08 -12.95 6.40
C GLY A 94 8.53 -12.93 5.91
N GLU A 95 8.91 -11.92 5.13
CA GLU A 95 10.29 -11.74 4.70
C GLU A 95 11.18 -11.25 5.86
N ASN A 96 12.49 -11.46 5.74
CA ASN A 96 13.49 -11.08 6.74
C ASN A 96 14.41 -9.97 6.22
N ASN A 97 13.83 -8.93 5.61
CA ASN A 97 14.61 -7.81 5.10
C ASN A 97 15.20 -7.01 6.27
N LYS A 98 16.52 -6.81 6.23
CA LYS A 98 17.25 -6.04 7.24
C LYS A 98 17.01 -4.55 7.06
N ILE A 99 16.69 -3.85 8.15
CA ILE A 99 16.43 -2.41 8.13
C ILE A 99 17.43 -1.71 9.03
N GLY A 100 18.58 -1.32 8.45
CA GLY A 100 19.76 -0.84 9.17
C GLY A 100 19.49 0.26 10.21
N ILE A 101 18.59 1.20 9.90
CA ILE A 101 18.28 2.31 10.80
C ILE A 101 17.44 1.90 12.03
N LEU A 102 16.76 0.76 11.96
CA LEU A 102 15.97 0.21 13.07
C LEU A 102 16.77 -0.81 13.88
N GLU A 103 18.04 -1.08 13.52
CA GLU A 103 18.88 -1.98 14.28
C GLU A 103 19.24 -1.40 15.63
N TRP A 104 19.20 -2.26 16.65
CA TRP A 104 19.71 -1.91 17.96
C TRP A 104 21.21 -1.65 17.85
N LYS A 105 21.63 -0.40 18.09
CA LYS A 105 23.06 -0.09 18.17
C LYS A 105 23.60 -0.70 19.46
N LYS A 106 24.55 -1.62 19.33
CA LYS A 106 25.37 -2.05 20.47
C LYS A 106 26.13 -0.80 20.95
N ARG A 107 25.87 -0.41 22.20
CA ARG A 107 26.65 0.61 22.90
C ARG A 107 27.91 -0.04 23.46
#